data_AF-A0A271K8S4-F1
#
_entry.id   AF-A0A271K8S4-F1
#
_cell.length_a   1.000
_cell.length_b   1.000
_cell.length_c   1.000
_cell.angle_alpha   90.00
_cell.angle_beta   90.00
_cell.angle_gamma   90.00
#
_symmetry.space_group_name_H-M   'P 1'
#
loop_
_entity.id
_entity.type
_entity.pdbx_description
1 polymer ?
#
loop_
_entity_poly.entity_id
_entity_poly.type
_entity_poly.pdbx_seq_one_letter_code
_entity_poly.pdbx_strand_id
1 'polypeptide(L)'
;MDKVNARTPSWLEIKTSTWVDDVGIEPRRFGVSPKRLEIYGNSAAQTDPLWLEHPRLQCDVVAIRLPKPADEPDFMHNSANLISTMKIPVRPGGVAFVIGFPKNLSVGFGLPIWKSTFVASEPFYDVVLGGELHGFGGMKGGTRYPAFFLDGYTREGMSGSPVFAYFDGIWDMNNPYAEIDVDAAGFWDRDDVALNASASEFIGIYSGRLPEQEAQAALGLCWRRELIDEICAG
;
A
#
# COMPACT_ATOMS: atom_id res chain seq x y z
N MET A 1 -1.18 -19.00 -8.45
CA MET A 1 -2.58 -18.87 -8.01
C MET A 1 -3.28 -20.17 -8.35
N ASP A 2 -4.07 -20.72 -7.41
CA ASP A 2 -4.91 -21.89 -7.67
C ASP A 2 -5.86 -21.61 -8.85
N LYS A 3 -5.47 -22.03 -10.07
CA LYS A 3 -6.23 -21.78 -11.29
C LYS A 3 -7.53 -22.58 -11.35
N VAL A 4 -7.70 -23.55 -10.44
CA VAL A 4 -8.89 -24.41 -10.36
C VAL A 4 -9.96 -23.74 -9.48
N ASN A 5 -9.55 -23.00 -8.44
CA ASN A 5 -10.46 -22.34 -7.49
C ASN A 5 -10.15 -20.84 -7.32
N ALA A 6 -10.28 -20.07 -8.41
CA ALA A 6 -9.93 -18.65 -8.41
C ALA A 6 -10.76 -17.78 -7.43
N ARG A 7 -11.95 -18.23 -7.05
CA ARG A 7 -12.82 -17.53 -6.07
C ARG A 7 -12.42 -17.80 -4.61
N THR A 8 -11.88 -18.98 -4.33
CA THR A 8 -11.50 -19.44 -2.99
C THR A 8 -10.13 -20.14 -3.09
N PRO A 9 -9.05 -19.38 -3.35
CA PRO A 9 -7.74 -19.97 -3.53
C PRO A 9 -7.33 -20.72 -2.25
N SER A 10 -6.72 -21.88 -2.40
CA SER A 10 -6.15 -22.64 -1.27
C SER A 10 -4.69 -22.23 -0.98
N TRP A 11 -4.04 -21.56 -1.94
CA TRP A 11 -2.65 -21.10 -1.87
C TRP A 11 -2.43 -19.90 -2.82
N LEU A 12 -1.37 -19.14 -2.53
CA LEU A 12 -0.90 -18.02 -3.35
C LEU A 12 0.45 -18.33 -3.99
N GLU A 13 0.67 -17.81 -5.20
CA GLU A 13 2.00 -17.83 -5.82
C GLU A 13 2.66 -16.50 -5.53
N ILE A 14 3.87 -16.53 -4.99
CA ILE A 14 4.67 -15.34 -4.69
C ILE A 14 5.97 -15.45 -5.46
N LYS A 15 6.33 -14.40 -6.18
CA LYS A 15 7.60 -14.33 -6.91
C LYS A 15 8.63 -13.70 -5.98
N THR A 16 9.71 -14.43 -5.71
CA THR A 16 10.83 -13.95 -4.88
C THR A 16 12.13 -14.00 -5.66
N SER A 17 12.88 -12.91 -5.63
CA SER A 17 14.30 -12.86 -6.03
C SER A 17 15.20 -13.60 -5.03
N THR A 18 16.03 -14.52 -5.52
CA THR A 18 17.08 -15.20 -4.75
C THR A 18 18.39 -15.22 -5.52
N TRP A 19 19.52 -15.28 -4.80
CA TRP A 19 20.83 -15.50 -5.41
C TRP A 19 20.85 -16.86 -6.13
N VAL A 20 21.39 -16.89 -7.35
CA VAL A 20 21.53 -18.13 -8.14
C VAL A 20 22.95 -18.66 -8.16
N ASP A 21 23.94 -17.82 -7.86
CA ASP A 21 25.35 -18.20 -7.81
C ASP A 21 25.79 -18.49 -6.36
N ASP A 22 26.71 -19.45 -6.22
CA ASP A 22 27.32 -19.83 -4.95
C ASP A 22 28.04 -18.64 -4.28
N VAL A 23 28.15 -18.71 -2.94
CA VAL A 23 28.86 -17.70 -2.15
C VAL A 23 30.33 -17.65 -2.57
N GLY A 24 30.79 -16.49 -3.06
CA GLY A 24 32.18 -16.24 -3.46
C GLY A 24 32.41 -16.01 -4.96
N ILE A 25 31.38 -16.12 -5.80
CA ILE A 25 31.45 -15.75 -7.23
C ILE A 25 31.03 -14.29 -7.39
N GLU A 26 31.89 -13.43 -7.97
CA GLU A 26 31.55 -12.02 -8.20
C GLU A 26 31.66 -11.63 -9.69
N PRO A 27 30.70 -10.86 -10.26
CA PRO A 27 29.49 -10.37 -9.60
C PRO A 27 28.43 -11.49 -9.44
N ARG A 28 27.84 -11.60 -8.26
CA ARG A 28 26.73 -12.55 -8.03
C ARG A 28 25.51 -12.17 -8.87
N ARG A 29 24.82 -13.17 -9.42
CA ARG A 29 23.53 -13.01 -10.10
C ARG A 29 22.39 -13.47 -9.23
N PHE A 30 21.23 -12.83 -9.39
CA PHE A 30 19.98 -13.24 -8.77
C PHE A 30 18.95 -13.58 -9.86
N GLY A 31 17.99 -14.42 -9.49
CA GLY A 31 16.87 -14.80 -10.34
C GLY A 31 15.55 -14.72 -9.58
N VAL A 32 14.45 -14.55 -10.30
CA VAL A 32 13.10 -14.55 -9.71
C VAL A 32 12.52 -15.95 -9.84
N SER A 33 12.11 -16.54 -8.72
CA SER A 33 11.46 -17.85 -8.68
C SER A 33 10.05 -17.75 -8.06
N PRO A 34 9.05 -18.45 -8.61
CA PRO A 34 7.74 -18.57 -7.97
C PRO A 34 7.83 -19.53 -6.78
N LYS A 35 7.21 -19.13 -5.66
CA LYS A 35 7.06 -19.92 -4.44
C LYS A 35 5.58 -20.04 -4.10
N ARG A 36 5.19 -21.20 -3.60
CA ARG A 36 3.84 -21.47 -3.12
C ARG A 36 3.75 -21.04 -1.65
N LEU A 37 2.82 -20.15 -1.35
CA LEU A 37 2.41 -19.78 0.01
C LEU A 37 1.07 -20.43 0.31
N GLU A 38 1.05 -21.32 1.30
CA GLU A 38 -0.21 -21.80 1.86
C GLU A 38 -0.89 -20.67 2.63
N ILE A 39 -2.21 -20.55 2.48
CA ILE A 39 -3.00 -19.56 3.24
C ILE A 39 -3.90 -20.23 4.28
N TYR A 40 -3.89 -21.55 4.34
CA TYR A 40 -4.59 -22.38 5.32
C TYR A 40 -3.62 -23.41 5.89
N GLY A 41 -3.73 -23.71 7.19
CA GLY A 41 -3.01 -24.83 7.82
C GLY A 41 -3.47 -26.18 7.27
N ASN A 42 -4.75 -26.28 6.87
CA ASN A 42 -5.28 -27.40 6.11
C ASN A 42 -5.88 -26.93 4.78
N SER A 43 -5.06 -26.93 3.73
CA SER A 43 -5.42 -26.43 2.39
C SER A 43 -6.56 -27.21 1.73
N ALA A 44 -6.70 -28.52 2.01
CA ALA A 44 -7.74 -29.35 1.43
C ALA A 44 -9.13 -29.04 2.02
N ALA A 45 -9.18 -28.80 3.33
CA ALA A 45 -10.42 -28.45 4.04
C ALA A 45 -10.68 -26.92 4.10
N GLN A 46 -9.70 -26.09 3.71
CA GLN A 46 -9.74 -24.62 3.85
C GLN A 46 -10.08 -24.17 5.28
N THR A 47 -9.41 -24.80 6.24
CA THR A 47 -9.55 -24.49 7.67
C THR A 47 -8.22 -24.03 8.24
N ASP A 48 -8.26 -23.34 9.39
CA ASP A 48 -7.08 -22.75 10.03
C ASP A 48 -6.44 -21.66 9.16
N PRO A 49 -7.09 -20.50 8.97
CA PRO A 49 -6.55 -19.43 8.14
C PRO A 49 -5.22 -18.94 8.70
N LEU A 50 -4.22 -18.79 7.84
CA LEU A 50 -2.86 -18.38 8.21
C LEU A 50 -2.64 -16.86 8.14
N TRP A 51 -3.71 -16.10 7.89
CA TRP A 51 -3.68 -14.64 7.85
C TRP A 51 -4.26 -14.05 9.13
N LEU A 52 -3.83 -12.82 9.44
CA LEU A 52 -4.38 -11.96 10.47
C LEU A 52 -5.43 -11.07 9.84
N GLU A 53 -6.55 -10.93 10.55
CA GLU A 53 -7.62 -9.99 10.24
C GLU A 53 -7.59 -8.85 11.26
N HIS A 54 -8.22 -7.74 10.94
CA HIS A 54 -8.35 -6.67 11.92
C HIS A 54 -9.20 -7.14 13.10
N PRO A 55 -8.80 -6.89 14.37
CA PRO A 55 -9.47 -7.45 15.55
C PRO A 55 -10.92 -6.96 15.79
N ARG A 56 -11.43 -6.02 15.00
CA ARG A 56 -12.67 -5.26 15.26
C ARG A 56 -13.40 -4.80 14.01
N LEU A 57 -12.67 -4.48 12.95
CA LEU A 57 -13.21 -3.95 11.70
C LEU A 57 -13.27 -5.05 10.65
N GLN A 58 -14.41 -5.20 9.99
CA GLN A 58 -14.52 -6.06 8.83
C GLN A 58 -14.10 -5.29 7.57
N CYS A 59 -12.82 -5.38 7.22
CA CYS A 59 -12.24 -4.71 6.05
C CYS A 59 -11.66 -5.70 5.04
N ASP A 60 -11.54 -5.28 3.77
CA ASP A 60 -10.91 -6.08 2.70
C ASP A 60 -9.37 -5.97 2.76
N VAL A 61 -8.82 -6.26 3.94
CA VAL A 61 -7.38 -6.27 4.23
C VAL A 61 -7.10 -7.38 5.23
N VAL A 62 -6.10 -8.20 4.90
CA VAL A 62 -5.55 -9.22 5.79
C VAL A 62 -4.03 -9.18 5.71
N ALA A 63 -3.34 -9.60 6.77
CA ALA A 63 -1.88 -9.73 6.78
C ALA A 63 -1.48 -11.19 6.84
N ILE A 64 -0.63 -11.64 5.93
CA ILE A 64 -0.08 -13.00 5.96
C ILE A 64 1.43 -12.95 6.20
N ARG A 65 1.91 -13.80 7.09
CA ARG A 65 3.34 -13.88 7.37
C ARG A 65 4.06 -14.52 6.19
N LEU A 66 5.01 -13.79 5.61
CA LEU A 66 5.87 -14.28 4.53
C LEU A 66 7.31 -14.44 5.05
N PRO A 67 7.81 -15.68 5.21
CA PRO A 67 9.20 -15.91 5.59
C PRO A 67 10.16 -15.39 4.52
N LYS A 68 11.14 -14.57 4.93
CA LYS A 68 12.23 -14.13 4.04
C LYS A 68 13.09 -15.34 3.64
N PRO A 69 13.33 -15.60 2.34
CA PRO A 69 14.27 -16.62 1.91
C PRO A 69 15.68 -16.36 2.45
N ALA A 70 16.40 -17.42 2.84
CA ALA A 70 17.76 -17.31 3.36
C ALA A 70 18.77 -16.80 2.30
N ASP A 71 18.48 -17.04 1.03
CA ASP A 71 19.27 -16.73 -0.14
C ASP A 71 18.77 -15.46 -0.87
N GLU A 72 17.99 -14.61 -0.21
CA GLU A 72 17.50 -13.36 -0.79
C GLU A 72 18.60 -12.27 -0.85
N PRO A 73 18.74 -11.53 -1.95
CA PRO A 73 19.59 -10.34 -2.01
C PRO A 73 19.15 -9.26 -1.02
N ASP A 74 20.09 -8.65 -0.28
CA ASP A 74 19.77 -7.67 0.77
C ASP A 74 19.03 -6.42 0.27
N PHE A 75 19.17 -6.10 -1.02
CA PHE A 75 18.50 -4.97 -1.67
C PHE A 75 17.11 -5.31 -2.25
N MET A 76 16.63 -6.54 -2.08
CA MET A 76 15.33 -7.01 -2.60
C MET A 76 14.28 -7.16 -1.49
N HIS A 77 13.00 -7.04 -1.90
CA HIS A 77 11.79 -7.18 -1.06
C HIS A 77 11.81 -6.45 0.29
N ASN A 78 12.45 -5.28 0.33
CA ASN A 78 12.36 -4.38 1.48
C ASN A 78 10.91 -3.99 1.76
N SER A 79 10.55 -3.93 3.05
CA SER A 79 9.20 -3.54 3.47
C SER A 79 8.89 -2.12 3.01
N ALA A 80 7.67 -1.88 2.51
CA ALA A 80 7.27 -0.60 1.93
C ALA A 80 7.43 0.58 2.91
N ASN A 81 7.17 0.35 4.20
CA ASN A 81 7.35 1.32 5.27
C ASN A 81 8.82 1.64 5.61
N LEU A 82 9.78 0.91 5.04
CA LEU A 82 11.22 1.17 5.20
C LEU A 82 11.83 1.87 3.99
N ILE A 83 11.08 2.04 2.89
CA ILE A 83 11.59 2.68 1.65
C ILE A 83 11.88 4.16 1.89
N SER A 84 11.08 4.83 2.70
CA SER A 84 11.30 6.20 3.13
C SER A 84 10.75 6.39 4.53
N THR A 85 11.57 6.98 5.40
CA THR A 85 11.17 7.38 6.76
C THR A 85 10.72 8.83 6.82
N MET A 86 10.85 9.57 5.72
CA MET A 86 10.52 10.99 5.64
C MET A 86 9.00 11.15 5.56
N LYS A 87 8.45 11.96 6.46
CA LYS A 87 7.04 12.34 6.45
C LYS A 87 6.83 13.52 5.53
N ILE A 88 5.76 13.49 4.74
CA ILE A 88 5.46 14.52 3.74
C ILE A 88 4.01 15.03 3.88
N PRO A 89 3.70 16.23 3.36
CA PRO A 89 2.33 16.72 3.35
C PRO A 89 1.46 15.89 2.39
N VAL A 90 0.61 15.02 2.93
CA VAL A 90 -0.45 14.32 2.17
C VAL A 90 -1.72 15.14 2.21
N ARG A 91 -2.15 15.69 1.06
CA ARG A 91 -3.30 16.62 0.96
C ARG A 91 -4.20 16.25 -0.24
N PRO A 92 -5.50 16.64 -0.22
CA PRO A 92 -6.33 16.56 -1.43
C PRO A 92 -5.66 17.21 -2.64
N GLY A 93 -5.75 16.56 -3.79
CA GLY A 93 -5.04 16.95 -5.02
C GLY A 93 -3.54 16.62 -5.04
N GLY A 94 -2.98 16.10 -3.95
CA GLY A 94 -1.59 15.64 -3.89
C GLY A 94 -1.37 14.40 -4.76
N VAL A 95 -0.19 14.30 -5.36
CA VAL A 95 0.19 13.16 -6.22
C VAL A 95 0.44 11.92 -5.37
N ALA A 96 -0.09 10.79 -5.83
CA ALA A 96 0.24 9.48 -5.29
C ALA A 96 0.46 8.45 -6.41
N PHE A 97 1.11 7.34 -6.07
CA PHE A 97 1.40 6.25 -6.97
C PHE A 97 0.90 4.94 -6.37
N VAL A 98 0.07 4.22 -7.12
CA VAL A 98 -0.28 2.83 -6.83
C VAL A 98 0.71 1.95 -7.59
N ILE A 99 1.54 1.21 -6.85
CA ILE A 99 2.68 0.46 -7.42
C ILE A 99 2.34 -1.03 -7.42
N GLY A 100 2.09 -1.59 -8.60
CA GLY A 100 1.60 -2.97 -8.71
C GLY A 100 1.79 -3.61 -10.08
N PHE A 101 1.09 -4.72 -10.32
CA PHE A 101 1.22 -5.52 -11.54
C PHE A 101 -0.13 -5.61 -12.28
N PRO A 102 -0.59 -4.51 -12.92
CA PRO A 102 -1.89 -4.49 -13.57
C PRO A 102 -1.93 -5.55 -14.66
N LYS A 103 -2.89 -6.48 -14.60
CA LYS A 103 -2.97 -7.63 -15.52
C LYS A 103 -1.65 -8.41 -15.65
N ASN A 104 -0.85 -8.51 -14.57
CA ASN A 104 0.47 -9.15 -14.55
C ASN A 104 1.49 -8.51 -15.52
N LEU A 105 1.27 -7.25 -15.93
CA LEU A 105 2.25 -6.46 -16.67
C LEU A 105 3.40 -6.06 -15.74
N SER A 106 4.61 -6.10 -16.29
CA SER A 106 5.85 -5.69 -15.62
C SER A 106 6.82 -5.10 -16.63
N VAL A 107 7.84 -4.39 -16.15
CA VAL A 107 8.91 -3.82 -16.96
C VAL A 107 10.28 -4.36 -16.54
N GLY A 108 11.24 -4.35 -17.46
CA GLY A 108 12.59 -4.83 -17.19
C GLY A 108 12.62 -6.29 -16.73
N PHE A 109 13.26 -6.54 -15.59
CA PHE A 109 13.42 -7.88 -15.02
C PHE A 109 12.24 -8.33 -14.12
N GLY A 110 11.07 -7.71 -14.27
CA GLY A 110 9.88 -8.01 -13.46
C GLY A 110 9.53 -6.92 -12.44
N LEU A 111 9.88 -5.67 -12.73
CA LEU A 111 9.55 -4.51 -11.89
C LEU A 111 8.06 -4.13 -12.03
N PRO A 112 7.45 -3.61 -10.95
CA PRO A 112 6.06 -3.18 -10.96
C PRO A 112 5.84 -1.94 -11.82
N ILE A 113 4.59 -1.72 -12.21
CA ILE A 113 4.13 -0.51 -12.87
C ILE A 113 3.74 0.52 -11.81
N TRP A 114 4.23 1.75 -11.99
CA TRP A 114 3.88 2.89 -11.16
C TRP A 114 2.72 3.63 -11.81
N LYS A 115 1.50 3.46 -11.28
CA LYS A 115 0.33 4.16 -11.79
C LYS A 115 0.08 5.42 -10.96
N SER A 116 0.19 6.58 -11.58
CA SER A 116 -0.14 7.86 -10.93
C SER A 116 -1.64 7.97 -10.66
N THR A 117 -1.96 8.68 -9.57
CA THR A 117 -3.29 9.05 -9.10
C THR A 117 -3.17 10.30 -8.22
N PHE A 118 -4.28 10.87 -7.80
CA PHE A 118 -4.33 11.98 -6.87
C PHE A 118 -5.11 11.60 -5.62
N VAL A 119 -4.79 12.19 -4.47
CA VAL A 119 -5.63 12.07 -3.27
C VAL A 119 -6.95 12.81 -3.53
N ALA A 120 -8.06 12.09 -3.52
CA ALA A 120 -9.38 12.62 -3.92
C ALA A 120 -10.28 13.05 -2.75
N SER A 121 -9.90 12.73 -1.52
CA SER A 121 -10.64 13.14 -0.32
C SER A 121 -9.70 13.61 0.78
N GLU A 122 -10.25 14.19 1.84
CA GLU A 122 -9.49 14.53 3.04
C GLU A 122 -8.86 13.27 3.66
N PRO A 123 -7.52 13.13 3.67
CA PRO A 123 -6.87 11.87 4.03
C PRO A 123 -6.86 11.58 5.55
N PHE A 124 -7.16 12.58 6.39
CA PHE A 124 -7.23 12.43 7.86
C PHE A 124 -8.63 12.10 8.37
N TYR A 125 -9.64 12.11 7.49
CA TYR A 125 -11.01 11.78 7.86
C TYR A 125 -11.37 10.40 7.33
N ASP A 126 -11.97 9.59 8.20
CA ASP A 126 -12.43 8.27 7.81
C ASP A 126 -13.49 8.32 6.70
N VAL A 127 -13.39 7.37 5.79
CA VAL A 127 -14.44 7.10 4.80
C VAL A 127 -15.53 6.26 5.45
N VAL A 128 -16.80 6.60 5.17
CA VAL A 128 -17.95 5.78 5.56
C VAL A 128 -18.42 5.02 4.33
N LEU A 129 -18.41 3.68 4.40
CA LEU A 129 -18.83 2.80 3.30
C LEU A 129 -20.05 1.97 3.69
N GLY A 130 -20.88 1.64 2.70
CA GLY A 130 -22.14 0.91 2.88
C GLY A 130 -23.24 1.76 3.50
N GLY A 131 -24.40 1.14 3.76
CA GLY A 131 -25.59 1.87 4.18
C GLY A 131 -26.30 2.55 3.00
N GLU A 132 -26.94 3.70 3.24
CA GLU A 132 -27.72 4.43 2.24
C GLU A 132 -27.18 5.86 2.04
N LEU A 133 -27.32 6.44 0.85
CA LEU A 133 -26.96 7.84 0.62
C LEU A 133 -27.75 8.78 1.53
N HIS A 134 -27.02 9.66 2.22
CA HIS A 134 -27.61 10.70 3.05
C HIS A 134 -27.96 11.94 2.20
N GLY A 135 -29.11 12.56 2.46
CA GLY A 135 -29.64 13.67 1.65
C GLY A 135 -28.79 14.97 1.66
N PHE A 136 -27.84 15.09 2.58
CA PHE A 136 -26.90 16.23 2.66
C PHE A 136 -25.45 15.82 2.33
N GLY A 137 -25.26 14.63 1.77
CA GLY A 137 -23.94 14.04 1.49
C GLY A 137 -23.50 13.02 2.54
N GLY A 138 -22.69 12.04 2.10
CA GLY A 138 -22.20 10.93 2.92
C GLY A 138 -23.16 9.73 2.96
N MET A 139 -22.82 8.76 3.81
CA MET A 139 -23.57 7.51 3.97
C MET A 139 -24.24 7.44 5.36
N LYS A 140 -25.53 7.09 5.38
CA LYS A 140 -26.33 6.84 6.59
C LYS A 140 -26.29 5.37 6.92
N GLY A 141 -25.88 5.04 8.16
CA GLY A 141 -25.81 3.66 8.64
C GLY A 141 -24.63 2.84 8.10
N GLY A 142 -23.69 3.48 7.40
CA GLY A 142 -22.46 2.85 6.93
C GLY A 142 -21.42 2.68 8.04
N THR A 143 -20.39 1.89 7.74
CA THR A 143 -19.26 1.66 8.64
C THR A 143 -18.14 2.63 8.33
N ARG A 144 -17.55 3.16 9.40
CA ARG A 144 -16.42 4.09 9.35
C ARG A 144 -15.12 3.31 9.22
N TYR A 145 -14.30 3.67 8.24
CA TYR A 145 -13.04 3.00 7.95
C TYR A 145 -11.87 3.99 7.89
N PRO A 146 -10.71 3.62 8.45
CA PRO A 146 -9.46 4.37 8.26
C PRO A 146 -8.95 4.19 6.82
N ALA A 147 -9.57 4.93 5.91
CA ALA A 147 -9.30 4.92 4.48
C ALA A 147 -9.54 6.31 3.90
N PHE A 148 -9.08 6.54 2.68
CA PHE A 148 -9.37 7.74 1.89
C PHE A 148 -9.51 7.39 0.41
N PHE A 149 -10.09 8.29 -0.37
CA PHE A 149 -10.30 8.10 -1.80
C PHE A 149 -9.12 8.58 -2.63
N LEU A 150 -8.91 7.89 -3.74
CA LEU A 150 -7.95 8.22 -4.78
C LEU A 150 -8.69 8.53 -6.08
N ASP A 151 -8.20 9.51 -6.83
CA ASP A 151 -8.74 9.91 -8.11
C ASP A 151 -8.33 8.87 -9.16
N GLY A 152 -9.31 8.08 -9.58
CA GLY A 152 -9.17 7.07 -10.59
C GLY A 152 -9.23 5.64 -10.06
N TYR A 153 -9.97 4.84 -10.81
CA TYR A 153 -10.08 3.40 -10.59
C TYR A 153 -8.85 2.68 -11.17
N THR A 154 -8.26 1.76 -10.40
CA THR A 154 -7.21 0.88 -10.92
C THR A 154 -7.80 -0.41 -11.48
N ARG A 155 -7.10 -1.03 -12.44
CA ARG A 155 -7.59 -2.24 -13.12
C ARG A 155 -7.27 -3.49 -12.30
N GLU A 156 -7.88 -4.60 -12.69
CA GLU A 156 -7.55 -5.93 -12.16
C GLU A 156 -6.03 -6.17 -12.08
N GLY A 157 -5.58 -6.72 -10.95
CA GLY A 157 -4.16 -6.93 -10.64
C GLY A 157 -3.51 -5.82 -9.81
N MET A 158 -4.24 -4.77 -9.46
CA MET A 158 -3.74 -3.68 -8.60
C MET A 158 -4.24 -3.73 -7.16
N SER A 159 -5.22 -4.59 -6.84
CA SER A 159 -5.67 -4.80 -5.45
C SER A 159 -4.52 -5.26 -4.58
N GLY A 160 -4.39 -4.70 -3.37
CA GLY A 160 -3.30 -5.03 -2.45
C GLY A 160 -1.97 -4.33 -2.76
N SER A 161 -1.93 -3.45 -3.76
CA SER A 161 -0.72 -2.70 -4.11
C SER A 161 -0.41 -1.61 -3.07
N PRO A 162 0.86 -1.41 -2.70
CA PRO A 162 1.24 -0.27 -1.87
C PRO A 162 0.99 1.05 -2.60
N VAL A 163 0.62 2.08 -1.82
CA VAL A 163 0.40 3.44 -2.27
C VAL A 163 1.45 4.35 -1.65
N PHE A 164 2.13 5.13 -2.50
CA PHE A 164 3.10 6.12 -2.08
C PHE A 164 2.61 7.52 -2.45
N ALA A 165 2.54 8.43 -1.48
CA ALA A 165 2.42 9.85 -1.78
C ALA A 165 3.78 10.39 -2.26
N TYR A 166 3.75 11.45 -3.07
CA TYR A 166 4.93 12.16 -3.50
C TYR A 166 4.74 13.66 -3.26
N PHE A 167 5.76 14.30 -2.70
CA PHE A 167 5.78 15.73 -2.47
C PHE A 167 7.12 16.30 -2.92
N ASP A 168 7.06 17.49 -3.51
CA ASP A 168 8.22 18.25 -3.97
C ASP A 168 8.04 19.70 -3.53
N GLY A 169 9.00 20.23 -2.77
CA GLY A 169 8.92 21.59 -2.26
C GLY A 169 9.61 21.79 -0.91
N ILE A 170 8.98 22.61 -0.08
CA ILE A 170 9.47 22.97 1.26
C ILE A 170 8.44 22.52 2.30
N TRP A 171 8.88 21.76 3.30
CA TRP A 171 8.03 21.32 4.40
C TRP A 171 8.84 21.01 5.67
N ASP A 172 8.16 21.05 6.81
CA ASP A 172 8.71 20.65 8.10
C ASP A 172 8.65 19.12 8.21
N MET A 173 9.80 18.47 8.40
CA MET A 173 9.92 17.01 8.40
C MET A 173 9.31 16.36 9.66
N ASN A 174 9.17 17.12 10.75
CA ASN A 174 8.57 16.66 11.99
C ASN A 174 7.06 16.92 12.03
N ASN A 175 6.61 18.01 11.41
CA ASN A 175 5.20 18.36 11.25
C ASN A 175 4.90 18.84 9.82
N PRO A 176 4.67 17.93 8.86
CA PRO A 176 4.51 18.28 7.44
C PRO A 176 3.32 19.20 7.12
N TYR A 177 2.45 19.47 8.08
CA TYR A 177 1.29 20.35 7.90
C TYR A 177 1.51 21.73 8.52
N ALA A 178 2.61 21.96 9.23
CA ALA A 178 2.98 23.26 9.77
C ALA A 178 3.19 24.27 8.64
N GLU A 179 2.74 25.51 8.89
CA GLU A 179 3.14 26.63 8.06
C GLU A 179 4.63 26.92 8.27
N ILE A 180 5.30 27.29 7.18
CA ILE A 180 6.71 27.65 7.20
C ILE A 180 6.84 29.12 6.84
N ASP A 181 7.43 29.86 7.78
CA ASP A 181 7.89 31.22 7.56
C ASP A 181 9.38 31.22 7.28
N VAL A 182 9.74 31.43 6.00
CA VAL A 182 11.14 31.47 5.54
C VAL A 182 11.86 32.75 5.95
N ASP A 183 11.12 33.78 6.37
CA ASP A 183 11.65 35.07 6.80
C ASP A 183 11.83 35.14 8.33
N ALA A 184 11.41 34.10 9.05
CA ALA A 184 11.55 34.01 10.50
C ALA A 184 13.03 34.03 10.93
N ALA A 185 13.30 34.73 12.04
CA ALA A 185 14.64 34.76 12.63
C ALA A 185 15.11 33.34 13.01
N GLY A 186 16.30 32.95 12.54
CA GLY A 186 16.85 31.61 12.78
C GLY A 186 16.33 30.52 11.84
N PHE A 187 15.51 30.84 10.83
CA PHE A 187 15.01 29.86 9.86
C PHE A 187 16.15 29.06 9.19
N TRP A 188 17.22 29.74 8.80
CA TRP A 188 18.36 29.12 8.12
C TRP A 188 19.24 28.23 9.02
N ASP A 189 19.02 28.27 10.33
CA ASP A 189 19.72 27.41 11.31
C ASP A 189 18.92 26.12 11.61
N ARG A 190 17.72 25.97 11.06
CA ARG A 190 16.86 24.79 11.24
C ARG A 190 17.37 23.59 10.45
N ASP A 191 17.38 22.42 11.07
CA ASP A 191 17.73 21.13 10.45
C ASP A 191 16.50 20.20 10.27
N ASP A 192 15.32 20.68 10.65
CA ASP A 192 14.04 19.98 10.60
C ASP A 192 13.16 20.40 9.41
N VAL A 193 13.64 21.29 8.54
CA VAL A 193 12.93 21.72 7.32
C VAL A 193 13.62 21.15 6.10
N ALA A 194 12.86 20.43 5.27
CA ALA A 194 13.32 20.02 3.96
C ALA A 194 13.18 21.20 2.99
N LEU A 195 14.29 21.65 2.42
CA LEU A 195 14.35 22.77 1.48
C LEU A 195 14.58 22.27 0.05
N ASN A 196 13.67 22.59 -0.88
CA ASN A 196 13.73 22.15 -2.28
C ASN A 196 14.03 20.66 -2.43
N ALA A 197 13.37 19.86 -1.60
CA ALA A 197 13.54 18.42 -1.59
C ALA A 197 12.33 17.77 -2.25
N SER A 198 12.53 16.55 -2.72
CA SER A 198 11.42 15.69 -3.12
C SER A 198 11.49 14.38 -2.34
N ALA A 199 10.34 13.94 -1.87
CA ALA A 199 10.25 12.74 -1.04
C ALA A 199 8.96 11.96 -1.34
N SER A 200 9.01 10.67 -1.01
CA SER A 200 7.85 9.79 -1.05
C SER A 200 7.57 9.22 0.32
N GLU A 201 6.29 8.98 0.61
CA GLU A 201 5.85 8.36 1.85
C GLU A 201 4.92 7.20 1.55
N PHE A 202 5.11 6.06 2.21
CA PHE A 202 4.14 4.97 2.18
C PHE A 202 2.90 5.36 3.00
N ILE A 203 1.76 5.51 2.32
CA ILE A 203 0.53 6.06 2.94
C ILE A 203 -0.57 5.00 3.13
N GLY A 204 -0.44 3.82 2.52
CA GLY A 204 -1.47 2.79 2.62
C GLY A 204 -1.44 1.73 1.53
N ILE A 205 -2.48 0.92 1.49
CA ILE A 205 -2.68 -0.14 0.50
C ILE A 205 -3.95 0.11 -0.29
N TYR A 206 -3.85 -0.01 -1.61
CA TYR A 206 -4.98 0.16 -2.52
C TYR A 206 -5.96 -1.00 -2.43
N SER A 207 -7.25 -0.68 -2.23
CA SER A 207 -8.36 -1.62 -2.30
C SER A 207 -8.84 -1.81 -3.74
N GLY A 208 -8.87 -3.05 -4.21
CA GLY A 208 -9.38 -3.38 -5.54
C GLY A 208 -10.90 -3.34 -5.68
N ARG A 209 -11.67 -3.26 -4.58
CA ARG A 209 -13.12 -3.38 -4.59
C ARG A 209 -13.76 -2.31 -3.71
N LEU A 210 -14.77 -1.66 -4.28
CA LEU A 210 -15.70 -0.78 -3.58
C LEU A 210 -17.11 -1.39 -3.65
N PRO A 211 -17.99 -1.12 -2.66
CA PRO A 211 -19.40 -1.47 -2.81
C PRO A 211 -20.02 -0.73 -4.01
N GLU A 212 -21.09 -1.27 -4.57
CA GLU A 212 -21.63 -0.86 -5.88
C GLU A 212 -21.97 0.63 -5.95
N GLN A 213 -22.49 1.21 -4.87
CA GLN A 213 -22.92 2.60 -4.83
C GLN A 213 -21.72 3.57 -4.88
N GLU A 214 -20.64 3.26 -4.17
CA GLU A 214 -19.39 4.01 -4.16
C GLU A 214 -18.53 3.71 -5.40
N ALA A 215 -18.60 2.49 -5.94
CA ALA A 215 -17.91 2.10 -7.16
C ALA A 215 -18.35 2.91 -8.39
N GLN A 216 -19.60 3.39 -8.41
CA GLN A 216 -20.12 4.27 -9.46
C GLN A 216 -19.40 5.62 -9.54
N ALA A 217 -18.77 6.07 -8.44
CA ALA A 217 -17.99 7.30 -8.44
C ALA A 217 -16.64 7.18 -9.16
N ALA A 218 -16.26 5.96 -9.61
CA ALA A 218 -14.99 5.67 -10.27
C ALA A 218 -13.74 6.08 -9.44
N LEU A 219 -13.89 6.12 -8.11
CA LEU A 219 -12.82 6.40 -7.17
C LEU A 219 -12.08 5.11 -6.79
N GLY A 220 -10.79 5.25 -6.48
CA GLY A 220 -10.04 4.23 -5.77
C GLY A 220 -10.18 4.39 -4.26
N LEU A 221 -10.05 3.31 -3.50
CA LEU A 221 -9.99 3.37 -2.04
C LEU A 221 -8.59 2.97 -1.57
N CYS A 222 -8.01 3.76 -0.67
CA CYS A 222 -6.73 3.46 -0.04
C CYS A 222 -6.96 3.23 1.46
N TRP A 223 -6.65 2.03 1.94
CA TRP A 223 -6.61 1.74 3.37
C TRP A 223 -5.40 2.42 3.98
N ARG A 224 -5.61 3.23 5.02
CA ARG A 224 -4.53 3.98 5.66
C ARG A 224 -3.51 3.05 6.31
N ARG A 225 -2.25 3.50 6.33
CA ARG A 225 -1.13 2.80 6.99
C ARG A 225 -1.48 2.31 8.39
N GLU A 226 -2.17 3.14 9.18
CA GLU A 226 -2.51 2.83 10.58
C GLU A 226 -3.36 1.56 10.70
N LEU A 227 -4.30 1.31 9.77
CA LEU A 227 -5.09 0.07 9.73
C LEU A 227 -4.21 -1.16 9.53
N ILE A 228 -3.19 -1.04 8.67
CA ILE A 228 -2.28 -2.13 8.33
C ILE A 228 -1.38 -2.44 9.53
N ASP A 229 -0.93 -1.40 10.23
CA ASP A 229 -0.15 -1.55 11.46
C ASP A 229 -0.98 -2.24 12.55
N GLU A 230 -2.26 -1.89 12.71
CA GLU A 230 -3.19 -2.56 13.64
C GLU A 230 -3.37 -4.05 13.31
N ILE A 231 -3.56 -4.42 12.04
CA ILE A 231 -3.68 -5.82 11.62
C ILE A 231 -2.39 -6.59 11.87
N CYS A 232 -1.23 -5.99 11.59
CA CYS A 232 0.07 -6.63 11.78
C CYS A 232 0.44 -6.83 13.26
N ALA A 233 -0.12 -6.02 14.17
CA ALA A 233 0.14 -6.10 15.60
C ALA A 233 -0.51 -7.31 16.29
N GLY A 234 -1.64 -7.82 15.74
CA GLY A 234 -2.39 -8.95 16.28
C GLY A 234 -3.42 -8.55 17.32
#